data_AF-A0A3C1S363-F1
#
_entry.id   AF-A0A3C1S363-F1
#
_cell.length_a   1.000
_cell.length_b   1.000
_cell.length_c   1.000
_cell.angle_alpha   90.00
_cell.angle_beta   90.00
_cell.angle_gamma   90.00
#
_symmetry.space_group_name_H-M   'P 1'
#
loop_
_entity.id
_entity.type
_entity.pdbx_description
1 polymer ?
#
loop_
_entity_poly.entity_id
_entity_poly.type
_entity_poly.pdbx_seq_one_letter_code
_entity_poly.pdbx_strand_id
1 'polypeptide(L)'
;VILVAVARREISRVGPASRKRCATEGVFSFRSKALEGMLAEQATGAYLDIIGEHKEQVDELMPVTRSFKNKGIEKQFNFNNKLLVRLKKVKKLLKKSKVEKALSSVRDLLKVVEDHAEDLTVADSSRHGWLTVSLLRGESDLPTDLLKKVEKIDNRLDKTRPQRDEYRSRKSGQFAQRLERQGGSGGTQTWRQKNQGPEEALVSFSKTKRQGTCSHCTKSGHYYRECPDFWKCVNEGREKESN
;
A
#
# COMPACT_ATOMS: atom_id res chain seq x y z
N VAL A 1 51.14 1.59 -15.88
CA VAL A 1 51.95 2.20 -16.95
C VAL A 1 52.55 1.06 -17.75
N ILE A 2 51.90 0.67 -18.86
CA ILE A 2 52.45 -0.33 -19.80
C ILE A 2 52.31 0.27 -21.19
N LEU A 3 53.47 0.60 -21.75
CA LEU A 3 53.72 0.99 -23.13
C LEU A 3 53.50 -0.22 -24.04
N VAL A 4 52.74 -0.05 -25.12
CA VAL A 4 52.86 -0.93 -26.30
C VAL A 4 53.01 -0.06 -27.53
N ALA A 5 54.06 -0.37 -28.26
CA ALA A 5 54.65 0.39 -29.33
C ALA A 5 53.95 0.19 -30.68
N VAL A 6 53.89 1.31 -31.39
CA VAL A 6 54.02 1.53 -32.85
C VAL A 6 54.33 0.30 -33.71
N ALA A 7 53.45 0.04 -34.69
CA ALA A 7 53.83 -0.55 -35.97
C ALA A 7 53.14 0.23 -37.11
N ARG A 8 53.88 1.21 -37.63
CA ARG A 8 53.63 1.87 -38.93
C ARG A 8 53.78 0.82 -40.04
N ARG A 9 52.75 0.62 -40.85
CA ARG A 9 52.89 0.08 -42.21
C ARG A 9 52.51 1.15 -43.21
N GLU A 10 53.53 1.66 -43.89
CA GLU A 10 53.41 2.37 -45.15
C GLU A 10 52.77 1.42 -46.17
N ILE A 11 51.64 1.84 -46.74
CA ILE A 11 51.11 1.22 -47.96
C ILE A 11 51.22 2.27 -49.05
N SER A 12 52.01 1.88 -50.05
CA SER A 12 52.39 2.62 -51.22
C SER A 12 51.21 3.23 -51.97
N ARG A 13 51.45 4.46 -52.43
CA ARG A 13 50.72 5.15 -53.48
C ARG A 13 50.72 4.30 -54.75
N VAL A 14 49.53 3.89 -55.21
CA VAL A 14 49.29 3.49 -56.60
C VAL A 14 48.25 4.46 -57.15
N GLY A 15 48.62 5.13 -58.23
CA GLY A 15 47.84 6.17 -58.90
C GLY A 15 46.56 5.66 -59.58
N PRO A 16 45.74 6.60 -60.06
CA PRO A 16 44.35 6.35 -60.40
C PRO A 16 44.21 5.75 -61.80
N ALA A 17 43.81 4.48 -61.89
CA ALA A 17 43.26 3.94 -63.12
C ALA A 17 41.84 4.49 -63.29
N SER A 18 41.71 5.48 -64.17
CA SER A 18 40.44 6.03 -64.64
C SER A 18 39.63 4.94 -65.34
N ARG A 19 38.86 4.18 -64.55
CA ARG A 19 37.82 3.29 -65.07
C ARG A 19 36.55 4.11 -65.24
N LYS A 20 36.09 4.18 -66.49
CA LYS A 20 34.76 4.65 -66.87
C LYS A 20 33.71 3.98 -65.96
N ARG A 21 33.13 4.76 -65.05
CA ARG A 21 31.96 4.37 -64.27
C ARG A 21 30.80 4.20 -65.24
N CYS A 22 30.51 2.96 -65.61
CA CYS A 22 29.19 2.60 -66.08
C CYS A 22 28.25 2.71 -64.88
N ALA A 23 27.35 3.68 -64.92
CA ALA A 23 26.30 3.88 -63.94
C ALA A 23 25.50 2.57 -63.79
N THR A 24 25.74 1.88 -62.69
CA THR A 24 24.89 0.81 -62.15
C THR A 24 24.39 1.25 -60.77
N GLU A 25 23.93 2.50 -60.68
CA GLU A 25 23.45 3.11 -59.43
C GLU A 25 22.05 2.61 -59.02
N GLY A 26 21.39 1.75 -59.80
CA GLY A 26 20.01 1.33 -59.54
C GLY A 26 19.82 0.07 -58.68
N VAL A 27 20.79 -0.85 -58.63
CA VAL A 27 20.53 -2.22 -58.12
C VAL A 27 21.05 -2.45 -56.69
N PHE A 28 22.03 -1.67 -56.24
CA PHE A 28 22.59 -1.79 -54.88
C PHE A 28 21.70 -1.14 -53.79
N SER A 29 20.90 -0.13 -54.17
CA SER A 29 20.00 0.58 -53.25
C SER A 29 18.87 -0.30 -52.71
N PHE A 30 18.34 -1.20 -53.53
CA PHE A 30 17.19 -2.03 -53.15
C PHE A 30 17.54 -3.11 -52.12
N ARG A 31 18.73 -3.71 -52.24
CA ARG A 31 19.24 -4.67 -51.24
C ARG A 31 19.59 -4.00 -49.91
N SER A 32 20.09 -2.76 -49.96
CA SER A 32 20.38 -1.97 -48.76
C SER A 32 19.10 -1.71 -47.94
N LYS A 33 18.02 -1.27 -48.61
CA LYS A 33 16.74 -1.00 -47.93
C LYS A 33 16.10 -2.25 -47.32
N ALA A 34 16.21 -3.40 -47.99
CA ALA A 34 15.70 -4.67 -47.46
C ALA A 34 16.48 -5.13 -46.21
N LEU A 35 17.80 -4.96 -46.20
CA LEU A 35 18.66 -5.26 -45.04
C LEU A 35 18.41 -4.29 -43.87
N GLU A 36 18.24 -3.00 -44.15
CA GLU A 36 17.88 -1.99 -43.14
C GLU A 36 16.52 -2.29 -42.50
N GLY A 37 15.54 -2.71 -43.29
CA GLY A 37 14.22 -3.12 -42.78
C GLY A 37 14.30 -4.32 -41.83
N MET A 38 15.04 -5.37 -42.20
CA MET A 38 15.24 -6.54 -41.35
C MET A 38 16.00 -6.22 -40.04
N LEU A 39 17.02 -5.37 -40.10
CA LEU A 39 17.75 -4.92 -38.92
C LEU A 39 16.87 -4.08 -37.98
N ALA A 40 16.02 -3.22 -38.55
CA ALA A 40 15.06 -2.44 -37.77
C ALA A 40 14.01 -3.34 -37.09
N GLU A 41 13.49 -4.36 -37.77
CA GLU A 41 12.55 -5.33 -37.20
C GLU A 41 13.19 -6.20 -36.09
N GLN A 42 14.44 -6.64 -36.26
CA GLN A 42 15.16 -7.36 -35.20
C GLN A 42 15.45 -6.45 -34.00
N ALA A 43 15.79 -5.19 -34.24
CA ALA A 43 16.01 -4.21 -33.18
C ALA A 43 14.72 -3.96 -32.39
N THR A 44 13.57 -3.76 -33.05
CA THR A 44 12.29 -3.53 -32.35
C THR A 44 11.89 -4.76 -31.52
N GLY A 45 12.09 -5.97 -32.03
CA GLY A 45 11.88 -7.21 -31.26
C GLY A 45 12.73 -7.26 -29.98
N ALA A 46 14.04 -7.04 -30.10
CA ALA A 46 14.95 -7.05 -28.95
C ALA A 46 14.63 -5.94 -27.94
N TYR A 47 14.26 -4.73 -28.42
CA TYR A 47 13.85 -3.64 -27.53
C TYR A 47 12.54 -3.94 -26.80
N LEU A 48 11.57 -4.60 -27.45
CA LEU A 48 10.32 -5.00 -26.80
C LEU A 48 10.55 -6.02 -25.68
N ASP A 49 11.48 -6.96 -25.87
CA ASP A 49 11.87 -7.92 -24.85
C ASP A 49 12.54 -7.23 -23.65
N ILE A 50 13.47 -6.30 -23.89
CA ILE A 50 14.13 -5.51 -22.83
C ILE A 50 13.12 -4.64 -22.08
N ILE A 51 12.22 -3.96 -22.80
CA ILE A 51 11.16 -3.14 -22.19
C ILE A 51 10.22 -4.01 -21.36
N GLY A 52 9.91 -5.22 -21.84
CA GLY A 52 9.10 -6.20 -21.11
C GLY A 52 9.77 -6.63 -19.81
N GLU A 53 11.06 -6.94 -19.84
CA GLU A 53 11.83 -7.31 -18.66
C GLU A 53 11.95 -6.17 -17.65
N HIS A 54 12.20 -4.94 -18.12
CA HIS A 54 12.26 -3.75 -17.26
C HIS A 54 10.90 -3.45 -16.62
N LYS A 55 9.79 -3.55 -17.36
CA LYS A 55 8.44 -3.41 -16.79
C LYS A 55 8.18 -4.43 -15.70
N GLU A 56 8.57 -5.69 -15.91
CA GLU A 56 8.39 -6.74 -14.90
C GLU A 56 9.23 -6.48 -13.63
N GLN A 57 10.43 -5.92 -13.77
CA GLN A 57 11.28 -5.53 -12.63
C GLN A 57 10.70 -4.33 -11.86
N VAL A 58 10.21 -3.32 -12.57
CA VAL A 58 9.56 -2.14 -11.95
C VAL A 58 8.30 -2.56 -11.20
N ASP A 59 7.47 -3.43 -11.79
CA ASP A 59 6.29 -3.99 -11.12
C ASP A 59 6.64 -4.85 -9.89
N GLU A 60 7.83 -5.47 -9.87
CA GLU A 60 8.31 -6.25 -8.72
C GLU A 60 8.84 -5.33 -7.60
N LEU A 61 9.41 -4.18 -7.95
CA LEU A 61 9.97 -3.20 -7.01
C LEU A 61 8.96 -2.18 -6.48
N MET A 62 7.83 -2.00 -7.15
CA MET A 62 6.76 -1.10 -6.74
C MET A 62 5.67 -1.88 -5.99
N PRO A 63 5.75 -2.03 -4.66
CA PRO A 63 4.63 -2.59 -3.90
C PRO A 63 3.42 -1.69 -4.12
N VAL A 64 2.33 -2.26 -4.64
CA VAL A 64 1.07 -1.55 -4.79
C VAL A 64 0.51 -1.31 -3.38
N THR A 65 0.91 -0.20 -2.77
CA THR A 65 0.43 0.27 -1.47
C THR A 65 -0.93 0.92 -1.65
N ARG A 66 -1.93 0.11 -1.99
CA ARG A 66 -3.34 0.52 -1.93
C ARG A 66 -3.80 0.43 -0.49
N SER A 67 -4.17 1.56 0.10
CA SER A 67 -4.88 1.57 1.38
C SER A 67 -6.36 1.27 1.14
N PHE A 68 -6.92 0.36 1.93
CA PHE A 68 -8.34 0.02 1.85
C PHE A 68 -9.06 0.59 3.07
N LYS A 69 -10.32 1.00 2.91
CA LYS A 69 -11.16 1.41 4.04
C LYS A 69 -11.40 0.26 5.03
N ASN A 70 -11.52 -0.97 4.51
CA ASN A 70 -11.73 -2.18 5.30
C ASN A 70 -10.40 -2.96 5.44
N LYS A 71 -9.93 -3.07 6.69
CA LYS A 71 -8.69 -3.81 7.03
C LYS A 71 -8.78 -5.30 6.72
N GLY A 72 -9.97 -5.91 6.71
CA GLY A 72 -10.15 -7.32 6.33
C GLY A 72 -9.85 -7.55 4.86
N ILE A 73 -10.37 -6.66 3.99
CA ILE A 73 -10.13 -6.69 2.55
C ILE A 73 -8.65 -6.41 2.25
N GLU A 74 -8.03 -5.48 2.97
CA GLU A 74 -6.60 -5.19 2.85
C GLU A 74 -5.73 -6.43 3.11
N LYS A 75 -6.05 -7.22 4.15
CA LYS A 75 -5.34 -8.47 4.45
C LYS A 75 -5.46 -9.48 3.31
N GLN A 76 -6.66 -9.67 2.76
CA GLN A 76 -6.89 -10.58 1.62
C GLN A 76 -6.16 -10.10 0.35
N PHE A 77 -6.20 -8.80 0.07
CA PHE A 77 -5.46 -8.21 -1.06
C PHE A 77 -3.95 -8.43 -0.92
N ASN A 78 -3.40 -8.19 0.28
CA ASN A 78 -2.00 -8.39 0.56
C ASN A 78 -1.60 -9.88 0.44
N PHE A 79 -2.46 -10.80 0.84
CA PHE A 79 -2.24 -12.23 0.65
C PHE A 79 -2.24 -12.61 -0.85
N ASN A 80 -3.23 -12.15 -1.62
CA ASN A 80 -3.30 -12.39 -3.06
C ASN A 80 -2.09 -11.83 -3.80
N ASN A 81 -1.62 -10.64 -3.43
CA ASN A 81 -0.39 -10.06 -3.99
C ASN A 81 0.84 -10.92 -3.67
N LYS A 82 0.97 -11.43 -2.44
CA LYS A 82 2.07 -12.35 -2.08
C LYS A 82 2.04 -13.63 -2.92
N LEU A 83 0.86 -14.20 -3.16
CA LEU A 83 0.71 -15.37 -4.04
C LEU A 83 1.09 -15.05 -5.49
N LEU A 84 0.62 -13.92 -6.03
CA LEU A 84 0.96 -13.49 -7.38
C LEU A 84 2.48 -13.32 -7.57
N VAL A 85 3.17 -12.71 -6.61
CA VAL A 85 4.65 -12.57 -6.66
C VAL A 85 5.33 -13.94 -6.68
N ARG A 86 4.89 -14.88 -5.84
CA ARG A 86 5.46 -16.24 -5.82
C ARG A 86 5.17 -17.01 -7.13
N LEU A 87 3.97 -16.88 -7.69
CA LEU A 87 3.62 -17.47 -8.98
C LEU A 87 4.44 -16.89 -10.14
N LYS A 88 4.70 -15.57 -10.14
CA LYS A 88 5.62 -14.94 -11.09
C LYS A 88 7.04 -15.54 -10.97
N LYS A 89 7.53 -15.80 -9.75
CA LYS A 89 8.82 -16.48 -9.54
C LYS A 89 8.83 -17.90 -10.09
N VAL A 90 7.75 -18.66 -9.90
CA VAL A 90 7.59 -19.99 -10.51
C VAL A 90 7.64 -19.90 -12.03
N LYS A 91 6.93 -18.95 -12.63
CA LYS A 91 6.98 -18.69 -14.08
C LYS A 91 8.41 -18.39 -14.55
N LYS A 92 9.16 -17.57 -13.81
CA LYS A 92 10.59 -17.29 -14.09
C LYS A 92 11.47 -18.54 -13.98
N LEU A 93 11.22 -19.43 -13.01
CA LEU A 93 11.95 -20.70 -12.87
C LEU A 93 11.66 -21.68 -14.01
N LEU A 94 10.41 -21.75 -14.47
CA LEU A 94 10.00 -22.56 -15.61
C LEU A 94 10.64 -22.07 -16.92
N LYS A 95 10.70 -20.75 -17.14
CA LYS A 95 11.43 -20.17 -18.29
C LYS A 95 12.92 -20.54 -18.31
N LYS A 96 13.52 -20.71 -17.13
CA LYS A 96 14.94 -21.12 -16.96
C LYS A 96 15.13 -22.64 -16.91
N SER A 97 14.10 -23.41 -17.29
CA SER A 97 14.11 -24.89 -17.32
C SER A 97 14.47 -25.56 -15.97
N LYS A 98 14.32 -24.85 -14.84
CA LYS A 98 14.57 -25.37 -13.49
C LYS A 98 13.31 -26.04 -12.92
N VAL A 99 12.93 -27.17 -13.51
CA VAL A 99 11.64 -27.84 -13.23
C VAL A 99 11.50 -28.31 -11.78
N GLU A 100 12.53 -28.92 -11.20
CA GLU A 100 12.47 -29.43 -9.81
C GLU A 100 12.19 -28.33 -8.79
N LYS A 101 12.88 -27.18 -8.92
CA LYS A 101 12.69 -26.01 -8.04
C LYS A 101 11.32 -25.35 -8.26
N ALA A 102 10.82 -25.38 -9.49
CA ALA A 102 9.47 -24.90 -9.78
C ALA A 102 8.42 -25.81 -9.12
N LEU A 103 8.58 -27.13 -9.21
CA LEU A 103 7.68 -28.09 -8.56
C LEU A 103 7.70 -27.97 -7.04
N SER A 104 8.86 -27.83 -6.40
CA SER A 104 8.93 -27.61 -4.95
C SER A 104 8.23 -26.31 -4.55
N SER A 105 8.46 -25.23 -5.29
CA SER A 105 7.82 -23.93 -5.04
C SER A 105 6.30 -23.99 -5.21
N VAL A 106 5.79 -24.80 -6.15
CA VAL A 106 4.34 -25.01 -6.34
C VAL A 106 3.74 -25.80 -5.17
N ARG A 107 4.44 -26.84 -4.67
CA ARG A 107 3.99 -27.57 -3.47
C ARG A 107 3.93 -26.66 -2.24
N ASP A 108 4.94 -25.82 -2.05
CA ASP A 108 4.94 -24.84 -0.95
C ASP A 108 3.83 -23.81 -1.12
N LEU A 109 3.53 -23.40 -2.35
CA LEU A 109 2.39 -22.53 -2.66
C LEU A 109 1.05 -23.17 -2.34
N LEU A 110 0.86 -24.45 -2.68
CA LEU A 110 -0.36 -25.20 -2.36
C LEU A 110 -0.59 -25.24 -0.85
N LYS A 111 0.44 -25.58 -0.07
CA LYS A 111 0.36 -25.57 1.40
C LYS A 111 -0.07 -24.21 1.95
N VAL A 112 0.49 -23.12 1.43
CA VAL A 112 0.12 -21.76 1.87
C VAL A 112 -1.33 -21.42 1.54
N VAL A 113 -1.86 -21.93 0.42
CA VAL A 113 -3.28 -21.74 0.07
C VAL A 113 -4.17 -22.58 0.97
N GLU A 114 -3.79 -23.83 1.26
CA GLU A 114 -4.50 -24.72 2.19
C GLU A 114 -4.54 -24.11 3.61
N ASP A 115 -3.40 -23.68 4.13
CA ASP A 115 -3.29 -22.97 5.41
C ASP A 115 -4.20 -21.73 5.45
N HIS A 116 -4.23 -20.95 4.36
CA HIS A 116 -5.08 -19.77 4.29
C HIS A 116 -6.57 -20.10 4.21
N ALA A 117 -6.95 -21.19 3.55
CA ALA A 117 -8.32 -21.66 3.52
C ALA A 117 -8.78 -22.09 4.92
N GLU A 118 -7.93 -22.81 5.66
CA GLU A 118 -8.17 -23.14 7.07
C GLU A 118 -8.31 -21.87 7.94
N ASP A 119 -7.43 -20.90 7.75
CA ASP A 119 -7.50 -19.61 8.47
C ASP A 119 -8.82 -18.88 8.20
N LEU A 120 -9.34 -18.94 6.97
CA LEU A 120 -10.63 -18.36 6.61
C LEU A 120 -11.79 -19.09 7.29
N THR A 121 -11.76 -20.42 7.32
CA THR A 121 -12.76 -21.22 8.03
C THR A 121 -12.76 -20.89 9.52
N VAL A 122 -11.58 -20.81 10.15
CA VAL A 122 -11.44 -20.41 11.55
C VAL A 122 -11.96 -18.99 11.78
N ALA A 123 -11.62 -18.05 10.90
CA ALA A 123 -12.05 -16.67 11.04
C ALA A 123 -13.58 -16.51 10.91
N ASP A 124 -14.24 -17.39 10.15
CA ASP A 124 -15.70 -17.39 9.99
C ASP A 124 -16.41 -18.11 11.16
N SER A 125 -15.85 -19.24 11.63
CA SER A 125 -16.45 -20.03 12.70
C SER A 125 -16.19 -19.49 14.11
N SER A 126 -15.09 -18.77 14.32
CA SER A 126 -14.67 -18.28 15.63
C SER A 126 -15.38 -16.99 16.03
N ARG A 127 -15.59 -16.81 17.33
CA ARG A 127 -16.30 -15.63 17.87
C ARG A 127 -15.49 -14.33 17.71
N HIS A 128 -14.17 -14.44 17.73
CA HIS A 128 -13.23 -13.30 17.62
C HIS A 128 -12.56 -13.19 16.24
N GLY A 129 -12.92 -14.07 15.30
CA GLY A 129 -12.50 -14.05 13.90
C GLY A 129 -10.98 -14.08 13.71
N TRP A 130 -10.44 -13.07 13.01
CA TRP A 130 -9.00 -12.98 12.71
C TRP A 130 -8.09 -12.86 13.95
N LEU A 131 -8.63 -12.47 15.10
CA LEU A 131 -7.85 -12.45 16.34
C LEU A 131 -7.52 -13.87 16.79
N THR A 132 -8.48 -14.78 16.68
CA THR A 132 -8.33 -16.21 16.97
C THR A 132 -7.31 -16.86 16.05
N VAL A 133 -7.36 -16.56 14.74
CA VAL A 133 -6.36 -17.03 13.76
C VAL A 133 -4.94 -16.60 14.12
N SER A 134 -4.77 -15.33 14.55
CA SER A 134 -3.45 -14.79 14.90
C SER A 134 -2.83 -15.49 16.10
N LEU A 135 -3.65 -15.91 17.08
CA LEU A 135 -3.19 -16.67 18.24
C LEU A 135 -2.96 -18.14 17.89
N LEU A 136 -3.84 -18.73 17.07
CA LEU A 136 -3.74 -20.11 16.62
C LEU A 136 -2.39 -20.41 15.93
N ARG A 137 -1.92 -19.48 15.09
CA ARG A 137 -0.64 -19.62 14.39
C ARG A 137 0.58 -19.24 15.25
N GLY A 138 0.37 -18.58 16.40
CA GLY A 138 1.42 -18.16 17.32
C GLY A 138 1.68 -19.14 18.47
N GLU A 139 0.74 -20.04 18.77
CA GLU A 139 0.86 -21.01 19.87
C GLU A 139 1.14 -22.44 19.35
N SER A 140 2.23 -23.05 19.83
CA SER A 140 2.57 -24.46 19.57
C SER A 140 1.82 -25.46 20.45
N ASP A 141 1.30 -25.02 21.59
CA ASP A 141 0.84 -25.89 22.70
C ASP A 141 -0.69 -26.12 22.68
N LEU A 142 -1.24 -26.28 21.48
CA LEU A 142 -2.68 -26.39 21.24
C LEU A 142 -3.08 -27.83 20.87
N PRO A 143 -4.26 -28.30 21.30
CA PRO A 143 -4.73 -29.67 21.06
C PRO A 143 -4.82 -29.98 19.57
N THR A 144 -4.48 -31.17 19.10
CA THR A 144 -4.33 -31.47 17.66
C THR A 144 -5.57 -31.14 16.81
N ASP A 145 -6.76 -31.29 17.39
CA ASP A 145 -8.05 -31.01 16.75
C ASP A 145 -8.34 -29.49 16.66
N LEU A 146 -8.44 -28.98 15.43
CA LEU A 146 -8.56 -27.56 15.10
C LEU A 146 -9.77 -26.89 15.78
N LEU A 147 -10.93 -27.55 15.83
CA LEU A 147 -12.13 -26.97 16.47
C LEU A 147 -11.92 -26.75 17.97
N LYS A 148 -11.28 -27.72 18.64
CA LYS A 148 -10.93 -27.60 20.06
C LYS A 148 -9.87 -26.53 20.32
N LYS A 149 -8.96 -26.29 19.37
CA LYS A 149 -7.99 -25.17 19.45
C LYS A 149 -8.73 -23.84 19.44
N VAL A 150 -9.63 -23.67 18.47
CA VAL A 150 -10.42 -22.44 18.28
C VAL A 150 -11.23 -22.14 19.53
N GLU A 151 -11.99 -23.11 20.04
CA GLU A 151 -12.81 -22.94 21.24
C GLU A 151 -11.96 -22.58 22.48
N LYS A 152 -10.79 -23.21 22.65
CA LYS A 152 -9.88 -22.91 23.76
C LYS A 152 -9.32 -21.48 23.68
N ILE A 153 -8.95 -21.02 22.49
CA ILE A 153 -8.47 -19.64 22.27
C ILE A 153 -9.60 -18.65 22.51
N ASP A 154 -10.79 -18.91 21.97
CA ASP A 154 -11.96 -18.03 22.16
C ASP A 154 -12.32 -17.89 23.64
N ASN A 155 -12.30 -18.99 24.40
CA ASN A 155 -12.49 -18.97 25.85
C ASN A 155 -11.40 -18.19 26.60
N ARG A 156 -10.16 -18.19 26.13
CA ARG A 156 -9.07 -17.37 26.71
C ARG A 156 -9.25 -15.89 26.39
N LEU A 157 -9.67 -15.57 25.17
CA LEU A 157 -9.97 -14.20 24.75
C LEU A 157 -11.15 -13.62 25.53
N ASP A 158 -12.21 -14.40 25.73
CA ASP A 158 -13.37 -14.00 26.53
C ASP A 158 -12.99 -13.72 28.00
N LYS A 159 -12.04 -14.47 28.57
CA LYS A 159 -11.54 -14.23 29.95
C LYS A 159 -10.64 -13.02 30.08
N THR A 160 -9.86 -12.71 29.05
CA THR A 160 -8.90 -11.60 29.06
C THR A 160 -9.52 -10.26 28.64
N ARG A 161 -10.66 -10.29 27.93
CA ARG A 161 -11.40 -9.08 27.61
C ARG A 161 -11.97 -8.48 28.91
N PRO A 162 -11.44 -7.34 29.39
CA PRO A 162 -11.98 -6.74 30.60
C PRO A 162 -13.44 -6.41 30.34
N GLN A 163 -14.29 -6.74 31.31
CA GLN A 163 -15.74 -6.53 31.41
C GLN A 163 -16.10 -5.02 31.39
N ARG A 164 -15.55 -4.23 30.46
CA ARG A 164 -15.77 -2.78 30.33
C ARG A 164 -17.16 -2.46 29.81
N ASP A 165 -17.82 -3.41 29.15
CA ASP A 165 -19.15 -3.20 28.58
C ASP A 165 -20.27 -3.36 29.62
N GLU A 166 -20.05 -4.12 30.71
CA GLU A 166 -21.08 -4.30 31.74
C GLU A 166 -21.19 -3.11 32.70
N TYR A 167 -20.11 -2.36 32.90
CA TYR A 167 -20.13 -1.14 33.73
C TYR A 167 -20.74 0.08 33.01
N ARG A 168 -20.68 0.14 31.66
CA ARG A 168 -21.33 1.22 30.89
C ARG A 168 -22.83 1.01 30.69
N SER A 169 -23.30 -0.24 30.67
CA SER A 169 -24.74 -0.53 30.56
C SER A 169 -25.52 -0.13 31.83
N ARG A 170 -24.97 -0.34 33.03
CA ARG A 170 -25.70 -0.06 34.28
C ARG A 170 -25.88 1.44 34.61
N LYS A 171 -25.04 2.34 34.07
CA LYS A 171 -25.19 3.79 34.29
C LYS A 171 -26.15 4.49 33.33
N SER A 172 -26.60 3.83 32.26
CA SER A 172 -27.58 4.38 31.31
C SER A 172 -29.04 4.05 31.66
N GLY A 173 -29.29 3.10 32.57
CA GLY A 173 -30.63 2.61 32.87
C GLY A 173 -31.44 3.43 33.88
N GLN A 174 -30.79 4.27 34.71
CA GLN A 174 -31.51 5.01 35.76
C GLN A 174 -32.13 6.32 35.30
N PHE A 175 -31.77 6.84 34.12
CA PHE A 175 -32.43 8.04 33.56
C PHE A 175 -33.66 7.69 32.71
N ALA A 176 -33.78 6.44 32.23
CA ALA A 176 -34.90 6.00 31.39
C ALA A 176 -36.15 5.65 32.22
N GLN A 177 -36.02 5.15 33.45
CA GLN A 177 -37.18 4.73 34.24
C GLN A 177 -37.97 5.85 34.90
N ARG A 178 -37.52 7.12 34.85
CA ARG A 178 -38.27 8.24 35.41
C ARG A 178 -39.21 8.92 34.41
N LEU A 179 -39.17 8.54 33.13
CA LEU A 179 -40.00 9.13 32.08
C LEU A 179 -41.19 8.25 31.66
N GLU A 180 -41.48 7.16 32.37
CA GLU A 180 -42.56 6.23 32.01
C GLU A 180 -43.88 6.43 32.78
N ARG A 181 -43.97 7.44 33.66
CA ARG A 181 -45.20 7.69 34.45
C ARG A 181 -46.11 8.81 33.97
N GLN A 182 -45.79 9.52 32.88
CA GLN A 182 -46.71 10.53 32.33
C GLN A 182 -46.64 10.57 30.80
N GLY A 183 -47.72 10.11 30.15
CA GLY A 183 -48.14 10.65 28.86
C GLY A 183 -47.97 9.75 27.64
N GLY A 184 -49.04 9.02 27.32
CA GLY A 184 -49.72 9.06 26.02
C GLY A 184 -48.92 8.94 24.70
N SER A 185 -49.28 7.89 23.96
CA SER A 185 -49.33 7.84 22.48
C SER A 185 -48.03 7.97 21.67
N GLY A 186 -47.54 6.81 21.26
CA GLY A 186 -47.05 6.51 19.90
C GLY A 186 -46.40 7.64 19.10
N GLY A 187 -45.08 7.72 19.18
CA GLY A 187 -44.28 8.52 18.25
C GLY A 187 -42.82 8.53 18.66
N THR A 188 -41.97 7.86 17.89
CA THR A 188 -40.50 7.89 18.05
C THR A 188 -39.99 9.31 17.74
N GLN A 189 -40.05 10.23 18.71
CA GLN A 189 -39.39 11.52 18.58
C GLN A 189 -37.89 11.34 18.74
N THR A 190 -37.20 11.17 17.61
CA THR A 190 -35.77 11.43 17.56
C THR A 190 -35.56 12.90 17.91
N TRP A 191 -34.92 13.19 19.04
CA TRP A 191 -34.38 14.52 19.34
C TRP A 191 -33.31 14.84 18.28
N ARG A 192 -33.75 15.37 17.13
CA ARG A 192 -32.86 16.09 16.23
C ARG A 192 -32.42 17.33 17.00
N GLN A 193 -31.13 17.40 17.31
CA GLN A 193 -30.54 18.71 17.63
C GLN A 193 -30.92 19.65 16.48
N LYS A 194 -31.51 20.80 16.80
CA LYS A 194 -31.73 21.86 15.81
C LYS A 194 -30.38 22.09 15.13
N ASN A 195 -30.33 21.82 13.83
CA ASN A 195 -29.16 22.13 13.01
C ASN A 195 -28.95 23.64 13.08
N GLN A 196 -28.08 24.08 13.99
CA GLN A 196 -27.61 25.46 14.01
C GLN A 196 -26.89 25.69 12.69
N GLY A 197 -27.27 26.78 12.01
CA GLY A 197 -26.66 27.15 10.74
C GLY A 197 -25.14 27.38 10.90
N PRO A 198 -24.35 27.31 9.82
CA PRO A 198 -22.90 27.51 9.88
C PRO A 198 -22.51 28.85 10.50
N GLU A 199 -23.30 29.92 10.32
CA GLU A 199 -23.07 31.20 10.98
C GLU A 199 -23.35 31.17 12.49
N GLU A 200 -24.44 30.51 12.92
CA GLU A 200 -24.79 30.35 14.34
C GLU A 200 -23.76 29.50 15.09
N ALA A 201 -23.18 28.50 14.41
CA ALA A 201 -22.07 27.72 14.93
C ALA A 201 -20.82 28.59 15.15
N LEU A 202 -20.48 29.47 14.20
CA LEU A 202 -19.33 30.38 14.36
C LEU A 202 -19.52 31.41 15.48
N VAL A 203 -20.75 31.91 15.67
CA VAL A 203 -21.08 32.83 16.76
C VAL A 203 -21.07 32.12 18.13
N SER A 204 -21.50 30.87 18.20
CA SER A 204 -21.40 30.08 19.43
C SER A 204 -19.95 29.72 19.75
N PHE A 205 -19.14 29.34 18.75
CA PHE A 205 -17.70 29.11 18.92
C PHE A 205 -16.95 30.37 19.37
N SER A 206 -17.28 31.55 18.84
CA SER A 206 -16.63 32.82 19.23
C SER A 206 -17.03 33.29 20.63
N LYS A 207 -18.23 32.94 21.10
CA LYS A 207 -18.71 33.24 22.47
C LYS A 207 -18.13 32.30 23.53
N THR A 208 -17.78 31.06 23.17
CA THR A 208 -16.96 30.20 24.04
C THR A 208 -15.50 30.66 24.01
N LYS A 209 -15.17 31.72 24.77
CA LYS A 209 -13.79 31.94 25.20
C LYS A 209 -13.34 30.69 25.94
N ARG A 210 -12.51 29.87 25.30
CA ARG A 210 -12.00 28.63 25.89
C ARG A 210 -11.24 29.00 27.16
N GLN A 211 -11.66 28.45 28.29
CA GLN A 211 -10.99 28.68 29.57
C GLN A 211 -9.61 28.01 29.51
N GLY A 212 -8.57 28.81 29.63
CA GLY A 212 -7.19 28.35 29.55
C GLY A 212 -6.21 29.50 29.72
N THR A 213 -4.99 29.19 30.15
CA THR A 213 -3.86 30.11 30.19
C THR A 213 -3.01 29.94 28.94
N CYS A 214 -2.62 31.05 28.33
CA CYS A 214 -1.78 31.02 27.15
C CYS A 214 -0.38 30.52 27.51
N SER A 215 0.10 29.47 26.84
CA SER A 215 1.46 28.94 27.07
C SER A 215 2.58 29.89 26.65
N HIS A 216 2.29 30.94 25.86
CA HIS A 216 3.28 31.94 25.45
C HIS A 216 3.40 33.10 26.44
N CYS A 217 2.28 33.79 26.69
CA CYS A 217 2.26 35.04 27.45
C CYS A 217 1.69 34.89 28.87
N THR A 218 1.33 33.66 29.26
CA THR A 218 0.76 33.26 30.57
C THR A 218 -0.54 33.94 30.99
N LYS A 219 -1.09 34.86 30.17
CA LYS A 219 -2.39 35.50 30.37
C LYS A 219 -3.54 34.50 30.19
N SER A 220 -4.58 34.62 31.01
CA SER A 220 -5.79 33.80 30.91
C SER A 220 -6.74 34.31 29.82
N GLY A 221 -7.49 33.39 29.20
CA GLY A 221 -8.59 33.72 28.28
C GLY A 221 -8.31 33.47 26.79
N HIS A 222 -7.15 32.90 26.44
CA HIS A 222 -6.80 32.45 25.10
C HIS A 222 -5.68 31.39 25.16
N TYR A 223 -5.53 30.59 24.10
CA TYR A 223 -4.42 29.64 23.97
C TYR A 223 -3.29 30.20 23.09
N TYR A 224 -2.11 29.57 23.11
CA TYR A 224 -0.92 29.98 22.34
C TYR A 224 -1.22 30.32 20.86
N ARG A 225 -2.10 29.56 20.20
CA ARG A 225 -2.47 29.76 18.78
C ARG A 225 -3.28 31.03 18.53
N GLU A 226 -3.90 31.58 19.56
CA GLU A 226 -4.73 32.78 19.54
C GLU A 226 -4.02 33.96 20.22
N CYS A 227 -2.74 33.80 20.60
CA CYS A 227 -2.00 34.80 21.34
C CYS A 227 -1.58 35.96 20.44
N PRO A 228 -2.08 37.20 20.69
CA PRO A 228 -1.73 38.35 19.85
C PRO A 228 -0.23 38.67 19.94
N ASP A 229 0.37 38.51 21.13
CA ASP A 229 1.79 38.77 21.35
C ASP A 229 2.68 37.78 20.54
N PHE A 230 2.24 36.52 20.39
CA PHE A 230 2.96 35.52 19.60
C PHE A 230 2.95 35.87 18.11
N TRP A 231 1.78 36.21 17.56
CA TRP A 231 1.65 36.54 16.14
C TRP A 231 2.35 37.85 15.76
N LYS A 232 2.44 38.82 16.69
CA LYS A 232 3.28 40.01 16.49
C LYS A 232 4.76 39.66 16.34
N CYS A 233 5.31 38.84 17.23
CA CYS A 233 6.70 38.39 17.13
C CYS A 233 6.97 37.60 15.83
N VAL A 234 6.04 36.75 15.40
CA VAL A 234 6.17 35.99 14.14
C VAL A 234 6.15 36.93 12.93
N ASN A 235 5.28 37.93 12.91
CA ASN A 235 5.19 38.88 11.80
C ASN A 235 6.42 39.80 11.73
N GLU A 236 6.90 40.30 12.88
CA GLU A 236 8.14 41.07 12.97
C GLU A 236 9.37 40.25 12.52
N GLY A 237 9.39 38.94 12.78
CA GLY A 237 10.42 38.04 12.26
C GLY A 237 10.39 37.90 10.74
N ARG A 238 9.19 37.76 10.17
CA ARG A 238 9.01 37.66 8.71
C ARG A 238 9.40 38.93 7.98
N GLU A 239 9.09 40.10 8.54
CA GLU A 239 9.47 41.41 7.97
C GLU A 239 10.99 41.63 8.01
N LYS A 240 11.68 41.09 9.02
CA LYS A 240 13.15 41.14 9.10
C LYS A 240 13.84 40.18 8.14
N GLU A 241 13.21 39.07 7.77
CA GLU A 241 13.75 38.12 6.78
C GLU A 241 13.54 38.56 5.33
N SER A 242 12.69 39.55 5.09
CA SER A 242 12.34 40.05 3.75
C SER A 242 13.01 41.37 3.37
N ASN A 243 13.85 41.94 4.24
CA ASN A 243 14.78 43.04 3.98
C ASN A 243 16.22 42.54 4.03
#